data_AF-A0A7K4GLU7-F1
#
_entry.id   AF-A0A7K4GLU7-F1
#
_cell.length_a   1.000
_cell.length_b   1.000
_cell.length_c   1.000
_cell.angle_alpha   90.00
_cell.angle_beta   90.00
_cell.angle_gamma   90.00
#
_symmetry.space_group_name_H-M   'P 1'
#
loop_
_entity.id
_entity.type
_entity.pdbx_description
1 polymer ?
#
loop_
_entity_poly.entity_id
_entity_poly.type
_entity_poly.pdbx_seq_one_letter_code
_entity_poly.pdbx_strand_id
1 'polypeptide(L)'
;MSFDISALKVLFKKVFPPKKSIYTVDTTGDGKADALLIKALNIIMPIQVPREIEVGGFSTKDFDINNFELTDYGKLFLDDAPITVSKKDFEIAKLKDHFTFYLNKERFTIDDLLSGKLAGKIIALGDTINILIKIDEDGLGKFSEGKHNFKFKSEIIPTLEFNFELGKENLNQSFDSVIK
;
A
#
# COMPACT_ATOMS: atom_id res chain seq x y z
N MET A 1 17.35 21.20 -10.16
CA MET A 1 17.82 20.95 -8.79
C MET A 1 17.66 19.47 -8.50
N SER A 2 18.74 18.72 -8.30
CA SER A 2 18.67 17.32 -7.88
C SER A 2 18.30 17.28 -6.40
N PHE A 3 17.06 16.92 -6.08
CA PHE A 3 16.70 16.63 -4.69
C PHE A 3 17.55 15.44 -4.22
N ASP A 4 18.25 15.60 -3.10
CA ASP A 4 18.94 14.48 -2.45
C ASP A 4 17.89 13.56 -1.82
N ILE A 5 17.49 12.56 -2.61
CA ILE A 5 16.51 11.54 -2.22
C ILE A 5 17.11 10.48 -1.29
N SER A 6 18.37 10.58 -0.89
CA SER A 6 19.04 9.57 -0.05
C SER A 6 18.40 9.49 1.34
N ALA A 7 18.07 10.63 1.94
CA ALA A 7 17.35 10.69 3.21
C ALA A 7 15.95 10.07 3.09
N LEU A 8 15.25 10.36 1.98
CA LEU A 8 13.93 9.78 1.68
C LEU A 8 14.02 8.25 1.54
N LYS A 9 15.02 7.73 0.81
CA LYS A 9 15.27 6.28 0.67
C LYS A 9 15.51 5.60 2.02
N VAL A 10 16.27 6.24 2.92
CA VAL A 10 16.53 5.71 4.27
C VAL A 10 15.25 5.71 5.10
N LEU A 11 14.47 6.80 5.08
CA LEU A 11 13.18 6.89 5.76
C LEU A 11 12.20 5.81 5.25
N PHE A 12 12.09 5.63 3.94
CA PHE A 12 11.24 4.59 3.35
C PHE A 12 11.66 3.18 3.75
N LYS A 13 12.96 2.84 3.75
CA LYS A 13 13.46 1.53 4.22
C LYS A 13 13.20 1.29 5.70
N LYS A 14 13.13 2.36 6.49
CA LYS A 14 12.84 2.32 7.92
C LYS A 14 11.35 2.11 8.18
N VAL A 15 10.49 2.75 7.37
CA VAL A 15 9.02 2.60 7.43
C VAL A 15 8.55 1.27 6.84
N PHE A 16 9.16 0.83 5.74
CA PHE A 16 8.87 -0.45 5.08
C PHE A 16 10.07 -1.38 5.25
N PRO A 17 10.16 -2.15 6.34
CA PRO A 17 11.33 -3.00 6.59
C PRO A 17 11.50 -3.98 5.41
N PRO A 18 12.65 -3.97 4.72
CA PRO A 18 12.84 -4.76 3.52
C PRO A 18 12.67 -6.25 3.81
N LYS A 19 12.06 -6.98 2.86
CA LYS A 19 11.82 -8.43 2.86
C LYS A 19 10.72 -8.99 3.78
N LYS A 20 10.20 -8.23 4.76
CA LYS A 20 9.16 -8.72 5.70
C LYS A 20 7.92 -7.83 5.79
N SER A 21 7.80 -6.91 4.86
CA SER A 21 6.74 -5.91 4.82
C SER A 21 5.62 -6.25 3.86
N ILE A 22 5.72 -7.34 3.08
CA ILE A 22 4.69 -7.73 2.11
C ILE A 22 4.30 -9.18 2.35
N TYR A 23 2.98 -9.41 2.36
CA TYR A 23 2.35 -10.70 2.56
C TYR A 23 1.26 -10.89 1.50
N THR A 24 1.07 -12.12 1.02
CA THR A 24 -0.21 -12.51 0.41
C THR A 24 -1.06 -13.16 1.49
N VAL A 25 -2.30 -12.71 1.63
CA VAL A 25 -3.17 -13.10 2.73
C VAL A 25 -4.52 -13.59 2.25
N ASP A 26 -5.05 -14.59 2.95
CA ASP A 26 -6.42 -15.07 2.87
C ASP A 26 -7.27 -14.28 3.88
N THR A 27 -8.21 -13.47 3.39
CA THR A 27 -9.14 -12.70 4.20
C THR A 27 -10.52 -13.35 4.33
N THR A 28 -10.81 -14.40 3.57
CA THR A 28 -12.12 -15.10 3.56
C THR A 28 -12.11 -16.38 4.39
N GLY A 29 -10.93 -16.97 4.60
CA GLY A 29 -10.73 -18.24 5.28
C GLY A 29 -10.90 -19.47 4.36
N ASP A 30 -10.88 -19.30 3.05
CA ASP A 30 -11.05 -20.40 2.07
C ASP A 30 -9.73 -21.14 1.73
N GLY A 31 -8.61 -20.70 2.31
CA GLY A 31 -7.28 -21.27 2.11
C GLY A 31 -6.53 -20.71 0.90
N LYS A 32 -7.10 -19.74 0.18
CA LYS A 32 -6.46 -19.04 -0.93
C LYS A 32 -6.24 -17.57 -0.58
N ALA A 33 -5.10 -17.03 -1.01
CA ALA A 33 -4.85 -15.61 -0.87
C ALA A 33 -5.80 -14.83 -1.78
N ASP A 34 -6.42 -13.79 -1.23
CA ASP A 34 -7.32 -12.88 -1.95
C ASP A 34 -6.91 -11.40 -1.75
N ALA A 35 -5.81 -11.15 -1.05
CA ALA A 35 -5.27 -9.82 -0.85
C ALA A 35 -3.74 -9.79 -0.67
N LEU A 36 -3.17 -8.61 -0.93
CA LEU A 36 -1.82 -8.23 -0.58
C LEU A 36 -1.86 -7.37 0.69
N LEU A 37 -1.08 -7.72 1.69
CA LEU A 37 -0.93 -6.95 2.91
C LEU A 37 0.48 -6.33 2.96
N ILE A 38 0.52 -5.00 2.99
CA ILE A 38 1.74 -4.23 3.16
C ILE A 38 1.81 -3.76 4.61
N LYS A 39 2.82 -4.22 5.36
CA LYS A 39 3.09 -3.89 6.74
C LYS A 39 4.24 -2.89 6.84
N ALA A 40 3.92 -1.70 7.32
CA ALA A 40 4.87 -0.65 7.62
C ALA A 40 4.99 -0.43 9.13
N LEU A 41 6.19 -0.14 9.60
CA LEU A 41 6.49 0.14 11.00
C LEU A 41 7.04 1.56 11.12
N ASN A 42 6.35 2.42 11.87
CA ASN A 42 6.84 3.77 12.11
C ASN A 42 8.00 3.76 13.12
N ILE A 43 9.24 3.86 12.64
CA ILE A 43 10.44 3.90 13.51
C ILE A 43 11.15 5.25 13.53
N ILE A 44 10.50 6.31 13.03
CA ILE A 44 11.14 7.62 12.87
C ILE A 44 10.76 8.53 14.03
N MET A 45 9.48 8.90 14.11
CA MET A 45 8.92 9.79 15.12
C MET A 45 7.40 9.70 15.10
N PRO A 46 6.68 10.15 16.14
CA PRO A 46 5.24 10.28 16.08
C PRO A 46 4.81 11.17 14.89
N ILE A 47 3.91 10.67 14.05
CA ILE A 47 3.37 11.37 12.89
C ILE A 47 1.93 11.77 13.21
N GLN A 48 1.64 13.06 13.20
CA GLN A 48 0.26 13.53 13.21
C GLN A 48 -0.28 13.46 11.79
N VAL A 49 -1.38 12.72 11.59
CA VAL A 49 -2.02 12.64 10.28
C VAL A 49 -2.65 14.00 9.98
N PRO A 50 -2.21 14.68 8.90
CA PRO A 50 -2.74 15.99 8.56
C PRO A 50 -4.19 15.86 8.08
N ARG A 51 -4.92 16.97 8.14
CA ARG A 51 -6.32 17.01 7.68
C ARG A 51 -6.43 16.88 6.17
N GLU A 52 -5.42 17.35 5.46
CA GLU A 52 -5.26 17.27 4.01
C GLU A 52 -3.88 16.66 3.72
N ILE A 53 -3.81 15.70 2.80
CA ILE A 53 -2.54 15.13 2.35
C ILE A 53 -2.24 15.72 0.98
N GLU A 54 -1.13 16.46 0.89
CA GLU A 54 -0.61 16.98 -0.37
C GLU A 54 0.78 16.38 -0.65
N VAL A 55 0.90 15.53 -1.66
CA VAL A 55 2.16 14.86 -2.03
C VAL A 55 2.27 14.78 -3.54
N GLY A 56 3.28 15.43 -4.13
CA GLY A 56 3.61 15.26 -5.55
C GLY A 56 2.41 15.52 -6.48
N GLY A 57 1.68 16.62 -6.28
CA GLY A 57 0.51 16.99 -7.09
C GLY A 57 -0.77 16.23 -6.75
N PHE A 58 -0.72 15.22 -5.87
CA PHE A 58 -1.90 14.62 -5.27
C PHE A 58 -2.35 15.46 -4.07
N SER A 59 -3.62 15.84 -4.03
CA SER A 59 -4.25 16.49 -2.87
C SER A 59 -5.54 15.75 -2.53
N THR A 60 -5.74 15.40 -1.25
CA THR A 60 -7.02 14.83 -0.78
C THR A 60 -8.17 15.84 -0.83
N LYS A 61 -7.87 17.14 -0.97
CA LYS A 61 -8.88 18.21 -1.02
C LYS A 61 -9.67 18.21 -2.32
N ASP A 62 -8.98 17.96 -3.42
CA ASP A 62 -9.53 17.94 -4.78
C ASP A 62 -9.61 16.50 -5.33
N PHE A 63 -9.43 15.49 -4.47
CA PHE A 63 -9.46 14.10 -4.89
C PHE A 63 -10.88 13.66 -5.22
N ASP A 64 -11.12 13.38 -6.50
CA ASP A 64 -12.34 12.75 -6.97
C ASP A 64 -12.07 11.31 -7.37
N ILE A 65 -12.52 10.37 -6.53
CA ILE A 65 -12.39 8.94 -6.78
C ILE A 65 -13.08 8.48 -8.07
N ASN A 66 -14.13 9.20 -8.52
CA ASN A 66 -14.83 8.86 -9.76
C ASN A 66 -14.01 9.20 -11.00
N ASN A 67 -13.14 10.20 -10.86
CA ASN A 67 -12.24 10.65 -11.92
C ASN A 67 -10.82 10.10 -11.78
N PHE A 68 -10.46 9.50 -10.65
CA PHE A 68 -9.15 8.91 -10.42
C PHE A 68 -8.78 7.80 -11.42
N GLU A 69 -7.71 8.00 -12.18
CA GLU A 69 -7.03 6.95 -12.92
C GLU A 69 -5.58 6.83 -12.43
N LEU A 70 -5.20 5.66 -11.91
CA LEU A 70 -3.84 5.46 -11.38
C LEU A 70 -2.77 5.76 -12.45
N THR A 71 -3.08 5.45 -13.72
CA THR A 71 -2.21 5.71 -14.86
C THR A 71 -1.84 7.18 -15.06
N ASP A 72 -2.67 8.10 -14.59
CA ASP A 72 -2.39 9.55 -14.63
C ASP A 72 -1.33 9.95 -13.61
N TYR A 73 -1.20 9.17 -12.54
CA TYR A 73 -0.26 9.42 -11.44
C TYR A 73 0.98 8.52 -11.53
N GLY A 74 0.88 7.34 -12.14
CA GLY A 74 2.01 6.46 -12.38
C GLY A 74 1.65 5.06 -12.85
N LYS A 75 2.68 4.28 -13.17
CA LYS A 75 2.58 2.88 -13.61
C LYS A 75 3.16 1.98 -12.54
N LEU A 76 2.38 0.95 -12.18
CA LEU A 76 2.79 -0.11 -11.29
C LEU A 76 3.43 -1.26 -12.05
N PHE A 77 4.46 -1.86 -11.48
CA PHE A 77 5.10 -3.06 -11.99
C PHE A 77 5.38 -4.03 -10.85
N LEU A 78 5.18 -5.32 -11.11
CA LEU A 78 5.59 -6.43 -10.28
C LEU A 78 6.50 -7.33 -11.12
N ASP A 79 7.73 -7.56 -10.66
CA ASP A 79 8.76 -8.32 -11.38
C ASP A 79 8.94 -7.84 -12.83
N ASP A 80 8.95 -6.51 -12.98
CA ASP A 80 8.99 -5.80 -14.26
C ASP A 80 7.78 -6.03 -15.18
N ALA A 81 6.80 -6.85 -14.78
CA ALA A 81 5.51 -6.96 -15.45
C ALA A 81 4.59 -5.81 -15.02
N PRO A 82 3.98 -5.06 -15.95
CA PRO A 82 3.07 -3.99 -15.61
C PRO A 82 1.82 -4.54 -14.90
N ILE A 83 1.43 -3.90 -13.81
CA ILE A 83 0.12 -4.08 -13.19
C ILE A 83 -0.78 -2.97 -13.73
N THR A 84 -1.79 -3.35 -14.50
CA THR A 84 -2.80 -2.43 -14.97
C THR A 84 -3.92 -2.34 -13.93
N VAL A 85 -4.06 -1.16 -13.32
CA VAL A 85 -5.21 -0.82 -12.48
C VAL A 85 -6.08 0.12 -13.32
N SER A 86 -6.85 -0.43 -14.26
CA SER A 86 -7.77 0.37 -15.09
C SER A 86 -9.17 0.39 -14.49
N LYS A 87 -9.95 1.46 -14.72
CA LYS A 87 -11.39 1.51 -14.37
C LYS A 87 -12.23 0.45 -15.07
N LYS A 88 -11.74 -0.16 -16.16
CA LYS A 88 -12.43 -1.28 -16.84
C LYS A 88 -12.24 -2.60 -16.12
N ASP A 89 -11.11 -2.75 -15.42
CA ASP A 89 -10.79 -3.92 -14.60
C ASP A 89 -11.22 -3.70 -13.13
N PHE A 90 -11.46 -2.44 -12.75
CA PHE A 90 -11.85 -2.02 -11.39
C PHE A 90 -13.12 -1.15 -11.42
N GLU A 91 -14.24 -1.69 -10.97
CA GLU A 91 -15.39 -0.85 -10.61
C GLU A 91 -14.97 0.14 -9.52
N ILE A 92 -15.25 1.43 -9.71
CA ILE A 92 -14.91 2.50 -8.74
C ILE A 92 -15.57 2.24 -7.38
N ALA A 93 -16.77 1.65 -7.38
CA ALA A 93 -17.44 1.19 -6.17
C ALA A 93 -16.61 0.13 -5.41
N LYS A 94 -15.90 -0.75 -6.12
CA LYS A 94 -15.00 -1.75 -5.54
C LYS A 94 -13.67 -1.16 -5.08
N LEU A 95 -13.12 -0.14 -5.76
CA LEU A 95 -11.87 0.51 -5.33
C LEU A 95 -11.89 0.97 -3.87
N LYS A 96 -13.05 1.45 -3.39
CA LYS A 96 -13.28 1.84 -1.98
C LYS A 96 -13.12 0.70 -0.99
N ASP A 97 -13.52 -0.51 -1.38
CA ASP A 97 -13.45 -1.73 -0.56
C ASP A 97 -12.13 -2.48 -0.74
N HIS A 98 -11.41 -2.21 -1.83
CA HIS A 98 -10.15 -2.88 -2.13
C HIS A 98 -8.99 -2.39 -1.27
N PHE A 99 -8.97 -1.10 -0.90
CA PHE A 99 -7.95 -0.54 -0.03
C PHE A 99 -8.50 -0.36 1.39
N THR A 100 -7.98 -1.15 2.31
CA THR A 100 -8.26 -1.00 3.74
C THR A 100 -6.96 -0.70 4.48
N PHE A 101 -6.97 0.34 5.30
CA PHE A 101 -5.84 0.72 6.14
C PHE A 101 -6.13 0.30 7.57
N TYR A 102 -5.11 -0.16 8.28
CA TYR A 102 -5.19 -0.42 9.71
C TYR A 102 -4.09 0.35 10.43
N LEU A 103 -4.50 1.26 11.31
CA LEU A 103 -3.60 1.95 12.24
C LEU A 103 -3.87 1.39 13.63
N ASN A 104 -2.88 0.71 14.23
CA ASN A 104 -3.03 0.08 15.55
C ASN A 104 -4.31 -0.76 15.69
N LYS A 105 -4.65 -1.55 14.66
CA LYS A 105 -5.84 -2.42 14.58
C LYS A 105 -7.17 -1.71 14.31
N GLU A 106 -7.21 -0.38 14.35
CA GLU A 106 -8.37 0.37 13.92
C GLU A 106 -8.44 0.38 12.39
N ARG A 107 -9.56 -0.05 11.83
CA ARG A 107 -9.80 -0.18 10.39
C ARG A 107 -10.27 1.16 9.82
N PHE A 108 -9.69 1.54 8.70
CA PHE A 108 -10.06 2.71 7.90
C PHE A 108 -10.19 2.34 6.42
N THR A 109 -11.10 3.00 5.73
CA THR A 109 -11.28 2.89 4.29
C THR A 109 -10.74 4.13 3.56
N ILE A 110 -10.78 4.12 2.23
CA ILE A 110 -10.54 5.35 1.45
C ILE A 110 -11.53 6.45 1.83
N ASP A 111 -12.82 6.13 2.05
CA ASP A 111 -13.81 7.15 2.44
C ASP A 111 -13.49 7.78 3.80
N ASP A 112 -12.95 7.01 4.75
CA ASP A 112 -12.46 7.55 6.02
C ASP A 112 -11.26 8.49 5.82
N LEU A 113 -10.38 8.17 4.86
CA LEU A 113 -9.25 9.03 4.49
C LEU A 113 -9.73 10.35 3.87
N LEU A 114 -10.64 10.28 2.90
CA LEU A 114 -11.16 11.43 2.16
C LEU A 114 -12.07 12.33 3.01
N SER A 115 -12.84 11.73 3.92
CA SER A 115 -13.64 12.51 4.89
C SER A 115 -12.79 13.19 5.97
N GLY A 116 -11.48 12.91 6.01
CA GLY A 116 -10.58 13.45 7.02
C GLY A 116 -10.79 12.84 8.40
N LYS A 117 -11.41 11.66 8.52
CA LYS A 117 -11.60 10.97 9.81
C LYS A 117 -10.29 10.57 10.48
N LEU A 118 -9.24 10.36 9.69
CA LEU A 118 -7.90 10.09 10.20
C LEU A 118 -7.20 11.37 10.69
N ALA A 119 -7.72 12.56 10.37
CA ALA A 119 -7.10 13.83 10.73
C ALA A 119 -6.92 13.98 12.23
N GLY A 120 -5.71 14.39 12.64
CA GLY A 120 -5.36 14.59 14.04
C GLY A 120 -5.03 13.31 14.80
N LYS A 121 -5.23 12.11 14.22
CA LYS A 121 -4.69 10.88 14.80
C LYS A 121 -3.17 10.93 14.79
N ILE A 122 -2.58 10.33 15.82
CA ILE A 122 -1.13 10.24 15.98
C ILE A 122 -0.74 8.79 15.72
N ILE A 123 0.14 8.59 14.75
CA ILE A 123 0.85 7.33 14.53
C ILE A 123 2.11 7.42 15.39
N ALA A 124 2.12 6.78 16.54
CA ALA A 124 3.23 6.82 17.48
C ALA A 124 4.48 6.10 16.94
N LEU A 125 5.60 6.30 17.61
CA LEU A 125 6.81 5.53 17.35
C LEU A 125 6.60 4.07 17.76
N GLY A 126 6.88 3.15 16.86
CA GLY A 126 6.64 1.71 17.03
C GLY A 126 5.28 1.24 16.52
N ASP A 127 4.40 2.16 16.12
CA ASP A 127 3.09 1.79 15.56
C ASP A 127 3.23 1.15 14.19
N THR A 128 2.34 0.20 13.93
CA THR A 128 2.25 -0.49 12.65
C THR A 128 1.11 0.08 11.82
N ILE A 129 1.42 0.39 10.56
CA ILE A 129 0.47 0.74 9.51
C ILE A 129 0.34 -0.48 8.62
N ASN A 130 -0.84 -1.08 8.56
CA ASN A 130 -1.10 -2.16 7.61
C ASN A 130 -1.99 -1.65 6.48
N ILE A 131 -1.59 -1.91 5.24
CA ILE A 131 -2.35 -1.56 4.05
C ILE A 131 -2.74 -2.88 3.39
N LEU A 132 -4.02 -3.20 3.45
CA LEU A 132 -4.61 -4.36 2.79
C LEU A 132 -5.15 -3.92 1.43
N ILE A 133 -4.72 -4.62 0.39
CA ILE A 133 -5.09 -4.38 -1.01
C ILE A 133 -5.71 -5.66 -1.53
N LYS A 134 -7.02 -5.68 -1.78
CA LYS A 134 -7.67 -6.81 -2.47
C LYS A 134 -7.18 -6.85 -3.91
N ILE A 135 -6.69 -8.01 -4.33
CA ILE A 135 -6.20 -8.28 -5.69
C ILE A 135 -6.98 -9.48 -6.21
N ASP A 136 -7.23 -9.51 -7.50
CA ASP A 136 -7.84 -10.64 -8.18
C ASP A 136 -6.94 -11.89 -8.16
N GLU A 137 -7.54 -13.06 -8.39
CA GLU A 137 -6.82 -14.34 -8.37
C GLU A 137 -5.71 -14.38 -9.44
N ASP A 138 -5.95 -13.76 -10.61
CA ASP A 138 -4.97 -13.65 -11.70
C ASP A 138 -3.77 -12.74 -11.34
N GLY A 139 -4.00 -11.67 -10.58
CA GLY A 139 -2.94 -10.82 -10.04
C GLY A 139 -2.15 -11.50 -8.93
N LEU A 140 -2.82 -12.25 -8.05
CA LEU A 140 -2.19 -12.99 -6.96
C LEU A 140 -1.42 -14.22 -7.43
N GLY A 141 -1.85 -14.86 -8.51
CA GLY A 141 -1.16 -16.01 -9.11
C GLY A 141 0.27 -15.70 -9.58
N LYS A 142 0.62 -14.41 -9.72
CA LYS A 142 1.97 -13.94 -10.05
C LYS A 142 2.91 -13.93 -8.84
N PHE A 143 2.40 -14.02 -7.62
CA PHE A 143 3.18 -14.06 -6.39
C PHE A 143 3.47 -15.51 -6.03
N SER A 144 4.71 -15.95 -6.23
CA SER A 144 5.20 -17.27 -5.88
C SER A 144 6.20 -17.20 -4.72
N GLU A 145 6.70 -18.33 -4.23
CA GLU A 145 7.91 -18.27 -3.39
C GLU A 145 9.09 -17.71 -4.22
N GLY A 146 9.87 -16.81 -3.65
CA GLY A 146 11.03 -16.22 -4.32
C GLY A 146 11.19 -14.73 -4.07
N LYS A 147 12.14 -14.13 -4.81
CA LYS A 147 12.41 -12.70 -4.75
C LYS A 147 11.53 -11.98 -5.74
N HIS A 148 10.88 -10.93 -5.26
CA HIS A 148 10.00 -10.09 -6.04
C HIS A 148 10.41 -8.63 -5.96
N ASN A 149 9.96 -7.87 -6.94
CA ASN A 149 10.22 -6.45 -7.04
C ASN A 149 8.94 -5.70 -7.40
N PHE A 150 8.57 -4.73 -6.57
CA PHE A 150 7.50 -3.79 -6.87
C PHE A 150 8.08 -2.45 -7.27
N LYS A 151 7.66 -1.90 -8.41
CA LYS A 151 8.04 -0.57 -8.89
C LYS A 151 6.80 0.27 -9.13
N PHE A 152 6.78 1.48 -8.58
CA PHE A 152 5.88 2.55 -8.98
C PHE A 152 6.70 3.62 -9.72
N LYS A 153 6.41 3.80 -11.00
CA LYS A 153 7.02 4.84 -11.83
C LYS A 153 6.03 5.97 -12.04
N SER A 154 6.40 7.19 -11.67
CA SER A 154 5.62 8.40 -11.88
C SER A 154 6.49 9.46 -12.54
N GLU A 155 5.88 10.37 -13.28
CA GLU A 155 6.56 11.58 -13.78
C GLU A 155 6.66 12.67 -12.70
N ILE A 156 5.86 12.55 -11.63
CA ILE A 156 5.70 13.58 -10.60
C ILE A 156 6.48 13.25 -9.33
N ILE A 157 6.63 11.96 -9.00
CA ILE A 157 7.45 11.50 -7.88
C ILE A 157 8.58 10.57 -8.33
N PRO A 158 9.73 10.54 -7.62
CA PRO A 158 10.80 9.59 -7.91
C PRO A 158 10.27 8.16 -7.96
N THR A 159 10.84 7.33 -8.85
CA THR A 159 10.49 5.90 -8.92
C THR A 159 10.65 5.25 -7.54
N LEU A 160 9.55 4.71 -7.02
CA LEU A 160 9.55 3.93 -5.79
C LEU A 160 9.79 2.48 -6.19
N GLU A 161 10.83 1.87 -5.65
CA GLU A 161 11.19 0.48 -5.94
C GLU A 161 11.43 -0.27 -4.62
N PHE A 162 10.76 -1.41 -4.46
CA PHE A 162 10.84 -2.26 -3.29
C PHE A 162 11.13 -3.69 -3.70
N ASN A 163 12.25 -4.20 -3.22
CA ASN A 163 12.57 -5.62 -3.32
C ASN A 163 12.05 -6.33 -2.07
N PHE A 164 11.29 -7.40 -2.26
CA PHE A 164 10.77 -8.24 -1.19
C PHE A 164 10.97 -9.71 -1.53
N GLU A 165 10.78 -10.57 -0.54
CA GLU A 165 10.96 -12.00 -0.70
C GLU A 165 9.72 -12.66 -0.10
N LEU A 166 9.10 -13.55 -0.87
CA LEU A 166 7.98 -14.37 -0.44
C LEU A 166 8.48 -15.77 -0.13
N GLY A 167 8.17 -16.23 1.07
CA GLY A 167 8.45 -17.55 1.59
C GLY A 167 7.28 -18.03 2.44
N LYS A 168 7.47 -19.14 3.14
CA LYS A 168 6.41 -19.79 3.93
C LYS A 168 5.84 -18.93 5.05
N GLU A 169 6.59 -17.92 5.49
CA GLU A 169 6.21 -17.01 6.57
C GLU A 169 5.33 -15.83 6.12
N ASN A 170 5.22 -15.58 4.81
CA ASN A 170 4.48 -14.43 4.27
C ASN A 170 3.71 -14.71 2.97
N LEU A 171 3.82 -15.91 2.40
CA LEU A 171 2.99 -16.38 1.30
C LEU A 171 1.74 -17.08 1.83
N ASN A 172 0.57 -16.69 1.33
CA ASN A 172 -0.74 -17.29 1.63
C ASN A 172 -1.02 -17.46 3.12
N GLN A 173 -0.83 -16.38 3.89
CA GLN A 173 -1.06 -16.39 5.34
C GLN A 173 -2.52 -16.06 5.67
N SER A 174 -3.05 -16.59 6.76
CA SER A 174 -4.34 -16.12 7.28
C SER A 174 -4.23 -14.67 7.74
N PHE A 175 -5.12 -13.79 7.28
CA PHE A 175 -5.10 -12.37 7.62
C PHE A 175 -5.05 -12.12 9.14
N ASP A 176 -5.89 -12.82 9.91
CA ASP A 176 -5.97 -12.72 11.37
C ASP A 176 -4.68 -13.14 12.08
N SER A 177 -3.84 -13.95 11.44
CA SER A 177 -2.55 -14.35 12.00
C SER A 177 -1.48 -13.26 11.87
N VAL A 178 -1.60 -12.38 10.88
CA VAL A 178 -0.58 -11.39 10.51
C VAL A 178 -0.85 -10.01 11.10
N ILE A 179 -2.12 -9.66 11.29
CA ILE A 179 -2.54 -8.34 11.78
C ILE A 179 -2.57 -8.20 13.32
N LYS A 180 -2.30 -9.30 14.05
CA LYS A 180 -2.24 -9.32 15.52
C LYS A 180 -1.17 -8.40 16.11
#